data_AF-A0A173WNH6-F1
#
_entry.id   AF-A0A173WNH6-F1
#
_cell.length_a   1.000
_cell.length_b   1.000
_cell.length_c   1.000
_cell.angle_alpha   90.00
_cell.angle_beta   90.00
_cell.angle_gamma   90.00
#
_symmetry.space_group_name_H-M   'P 1'
#
loop_
_entity.id
_entity.type
_entity.pdbx_description
1 polymer ?
#
loop_
_entity_poly.entity_id
_entity_poly.type
_entity_poly.pdbx_seq_one_letter_code
_entity_poly.pdbx_strand_id
1 'polypeptide(L)'
;MAEVVDGLTWTRSKPDLRMYREMFGMSTAEFGRLAAVDGRTVRAWENPREWVPDRTAWMAAESLWRDAERMASGLVPEAGEGPVVLPYGSGASTPACVASRIAAGRLSAAGRPWDASFPRPDGPDCGKARFRLMTDMLHLGGEKGSVLFGVTRQTVFAWRHPRMRDSVPSPAAFDAVGERWSAMVARASELAGMMSAAADRAAADGRRRMAPPLTFYRLRSDWEAWHGPDDGGWRSEDCSVWLAAVLLHDMGLEPSVVYAEADPVAMF
;
A
#
# COMPACT_ATOMS: atom_id res chain seq x y z
N MET A 1 -10.89 -19.67 -22.05
CA MET A 1 -11.32 -18.39 -21.46
C MET A 1 -10.76 -18.35 -20.06
N ALA A 2 -9.62 -17.69 -19.84
CA ALA A 2 -9.11 -17.50 -18.49
C ALA A 2 -10.14 -16.67 -17.72
N GLU A 3 -10.53 -17.14 -16.53
CA GLU A 3 -11.39 -16.38 -15.63
C GLU A 3 -10.71 -15.02 -15.41
N VAL A 4 -11.34 -13.94 -15.83
CA VAL A 4 -10.81 -12.59 -15.64
C VAL A 4 -10.65 -12.39 -14.14
N VAL A 5 -9.43 -12.25 -13.67
CA VAL A 5 -9.16 -11.92 -12.27
C VAL A 5 -9.80 -10.56 -12.00
N ASP A 6 -10.87 -10.54 -11.18
CA ASP A 6 -11.69 -9.35 -10.91
C ASP A 6 -11.05 -8.43 -9.83
N GLY A 7 -9.75 -8.64 -9.54
CA GLY A 7 -8.98 -7.98 -8.48
C GLY A 7 -7.48 -7.84 -8.83
N LEU A 8 -6.73 -7.17 -7.95
CA LEU A 8 -5.27 -7.03 -8.03
C LEU A 8 -4.56 -8.39 -8.00
N THR A 9 -4.96 -9.29 -7.09
CA THR A 9 -4.33 -10.60 -6.88
C THR A 9 -5.22 -11.74 -7.35
N TRP A 10 -4.62 -12.83 -7.85
CA TRP A 10 -5.38 -13.98 -8.39
C TRP A 10 -5.63 -15.11 -7.39
N THR A 11 -4.84 -15.23 -6.32
CA THR A 11 -4.89 -16.37 -5.38
C THR A 11 -5.98 -16.28 -4.33
N ARG A 12 -6.51 -15.09 -4.03
CA ARG A 12 -7.47 -14.82 -2.94
C ARG A 12 -7.01 -15.44 -1.60
N SER A 13 -5.72 -15.31 -1.32
CA SER A 13 -5.06 -15.86 -0.13
C SER A 13 -5.24 -14.96 1.10
N LYS A 14 -5.01 -15.49 2.30
CA LYS A 14 -4.97 -14.66 3.52
C LYS A 14 -3.94 -13.51 3.44
N PRO A 15 -2.70 -13.74 2.95
CA PRO A 15 -1.75 -12.66 2.67
C PRO A 15 -2.30 -11.61 1.69
N ASP A 16 -2.96 -12.05 0.60
CA ASP A 16 -3.56 -11.12 -0.37
C ASP A 16 -4.57 -10.18 0.32
N LEU A 17 -5.45 -10.74 1.18
CA LEU A 17 -6.49 -9.95 1.85
C LEU A 17 -5.86 -8.92 2.80
N ARG A 18 -4.82 -9.34 3.53
CA ARG A 18 -4.09 -8.43 4.42
C ARG A 18 -3.40 -7.33 3.62
N MET A 19 -2.77 -7.67 2.49
CA MET A 19 -2.18 -6.68 1.59
C MET A 19 -3.22 -5.66 1.12
N TYR A 20 -4.41 -6.09 0.69
CA TYR A 20 -5.51 -5.18 0.34
C TYR A 20 -5.86 -4.24 1.49
N ARG A 21 -6.07 -4.78 2.69
CA ARG A 21 -6.43 -3.97 3.86
C ARG A 21 -5.37 -2.89 4.14
N GLU A 22 -4.10 -3.27 4.12
CA GLU A 22 -2.99 -2.35 4.40
C GLU A 22 -2.81 -1.30 3.30
N MET A 23 -2.91 -1.70 2.02
CA MET A 23 -2.94 -0.79 0.86
C MET A 23 -4.10 0.22 0.97
N PHE A 24 -5.28 -0.23 1.40
CA PHE A 24 -6.43 0.64 1.63
C PHE A 24 -6.25 1.58 2.83
N GLY A 25 -5.20 1.37 3.64
CA GLY A 25 -4.95 2.13 4.86
C GLY A 25 -5.99 1.85 5.95
N MET A 26 -6.60 0.66 5.95
CA MET A 26 -7.66 0.28 6.88
C MET A 26 -7.10 -0.47 8.09
N SER A 27 -7.62 -0.15 9.27
CA SER A 27 -7.58 -1.04 10.42
C SER A 27 -8.46 -2.27 10.21
N THR A 28 -8.27 -3.32 11.01
CA THR A 28 -9.15 -4.52 11.00
C THR A 28 -10.61 -4.17 11.29
N ALA A 29 -10.88 -3.14 12.11
CA ALA A 29 -12.23 -2.66 12.38
C ALA A 29 -12.86 -1.92 11.17
N GLU A 30 -12.08 -1.13 10.44
CA GLU A 30 -12.55 -0.47 9.21
C GLU A 30 -12.84 -1.48 8.11
N PHE A 31 -11.94 -2.44 7.93
CA PHE A 31 -12.14 -3.52 6.97
C PHE A 31 -13.31 -4.43 7.35
N GLY A 32 -13.52 -4.67 8.65
CA GLY A 32 -14.69 -5.40 9.14
C GLY A 32 -15.99 -4.71 8.74
N ARG A 33 -16.06 -3.38 8.85
CA ARG A 33 -17.21 -2.61 8.36
C ARG A 33 -17.41 -2.72 6.85
N LEU A 34 -16.33 -2.71 6.07
CA LEU A 34 -16.40 -2.93 4.61
C LEU A 34 -16.97 -4.32 4.28
N ALA A 35 -16.52 -5.35 5.01
CA ALA A 35 -16.91 -6.74 4.81
C ALA A 35 -18.16 -7.16 5.59
N ALA A 36 -18.85 -6.23 6.27
CA ALA A 36 -20.00 -6.51 7.14
C ALA A 36 -19.75 -7.56 8.24
N VAL A 37 -18.55 -7.58 8.82
CA VAL A 37 -18.13 -8.46 9.92
C VAL A 37 -17.47 -7.68 11.06
N ASP A 38 -17.24 -8.32 12.20
CA ASP A 38 -16.47 -7.73 13.30
C ASP A 38 -14.96 -7.69 13.00
N GLY A 39 -14.25 -6.72 13.58
CA GLY A 39 -12.79 -6.60 13.42
C GLY A 39 -12.01 -7.81 13.96
N ARG A 40 -12.56 -8.56 14.94
CA ARG A 40 -11.98 -9.83 15.41
C ARG A 40 -12.01 -10.90 14.33
N THR A 41 -13.08 -10.96 13.54
CA THR A 41 -13.18 -11.86 12.37
C THR A 41 -12.11 -11.53 11.33
N VAL A 42 -11.89 -10.24 11.04
CA VAL A 42 -10.81 -9.85 10.14
C VAL A 42 -9.44 -10.25 10.69
N ARG A 43 -9.21 -10.08 12.00
CA ARG A 43 -7.96 -10.51 12.64
C ARG A 43 -7.76 -12.04 12.55
N ALA A 44 -8.84 -12.81 12.67
CA ALA A 44 -8.82 -14.26 12.48
C ALA A 44 -8.38 -14.62 11.05
N TRP A 45 -8.92 -13.95 10.03
CA TRP A 45 -8.52 -14.17 8.64
C TRP A 45 -7.04 -13.91 8.37
N GLU A 46 -6.43 -12.98 9.08
CA GLU A 46 -5.00 -12.67 8.97
C GLU A 46 -4.11 -13.63 9.74
N ASN A 47 -4.70 -14.50 10.57
CA ASN A 47 -3.98 -15.58 11.24
C ASN A 47 -3.90 -16.80 10.30
N PRO A 48 -2.69 -17.27 9.92
CA PRO A 48 -2.54 -18.42 9.03
C PRO A 48 -3.20 -19.68 9.60
N ARG A 49 -3.29 -19.82 10.93
CA ARG A 49 -3.86 -21.00 11.61
C ARG A 49 -5.38 -21.02 11.74
N GLU A 50 -6.07 -19.93 11.40
CA GLU A 50 -7.53 -19.85 11.54
C GLU A 50 -8.24 -20.11 10.21
N TRP A 51 -9.54 -19.84 10.11
CA TRP A 51 -10.32 -20.10 8.89
C TRP A 51 -10.08 -19.02 7.81
N VAL A 52 -10.43 -19.32 6.56
CA VAL A 52 -10.22 -18.44 5.39
C VAL A 52 -11.32 -17.38 5.25
N PRO A 53 -11.03 -16.21 4.64
CA PRO A 53 -12.06 -15.18 4.42
C PRO A 53 -13.24 -15.71 3.60
N ASP A 54 -14.44 -15.23 3.90
CA ASP A 54 -15.61 -15.56 3.09
C ASP A 54 -15.62 -14.82 1.74
N ARG A 55 -16.49 -15.27 0.83
CA ARG A 55 -16.63 -14.69 -0.51
C ARG A 55 -17.08 -13.23 -0.49
N THR A 56 -17.88 -12.83 0.48
CA THR A 56 -18.42 -11.47 0.60
C THR A 56 -17.31 -10.47 0.91
N ALA A 57 -16.40 -10.83 1.83
CA ALA A 57 -15.22 -10.04 2.15
C ALA A 57 -14.33 -9.82 0.92
N TRP A 58 -14.11 -10.88 0.14
CA TRP A 58 -13.38 -10.79 -1.13
C TRP A 58 -14.05 -9.88 -2.14
N MET A 59 -15.35 -10.06 -2.37
CA MET A 59 -16.11 -9.19 -3.28
C MET A 59 -16.05 -7.72 -2.87
N ALA A 60 -16.11 -7.42 -1.57
CA ALA A 60 -16.02 -6.06 -1.07
C ALA A 60 -14.63 -5.45 -1.28
N ALA A 61 -13.56 -6.20 -1.01
CA ALA A 61 -12.19 -5.76 -1.23
C ALA A 61 -11.88 -5.56 -2.72
N GLU A 62 -12.25 -6.53 -3.57
CA GLU A 62 -12.06 -6.48 -5.02
C GLU A 62 -12.89 -5.34 -5.64
N SER A 63 -14.11 -5.09 -5.16
CA SER A 63 -14.92 -3.95 -5.62
C SER A 63 -14.28 -2.61 -5.28
N LEU A 64 -13.79 -2.44 -4.04
CA LEU A 64 -13.11 -1.21 -3.64
C LEU A 64 -11.82 -1.00 -4.45
N TRP A 65 -11.05 -2.08 -4.69
CA TRP A 65 -9.90 -2.05 -5.56
C TRP A 65 -10.26 -1.59 -6.97
N ARG A 66 -11.25 -2.21 -7.61
CA ARG A 66 -11.68 -1.84 -8.97
C ARG A 66 -12.12 -0.40 -9.07
N ASP A 67 -12.87 0.09 -8.07
CA ASP A 67 -13.33 1.48 -8.04
C ASP A 67 -12.16 2.45 -7.88
N ALA A 68 -11.24 2.15 -6.96
CA ALA A 68 -10.05 2.96 -6.74
C ALA A 68 -9.09 2.93 -7.95
N GLU A 69 -8.93 1.78 -8.58
CA GLU A 69 -8.09 1.61 -9.77
C GLU A 69 -8.61 2.45 -10.93
N ARG A 70 -9.91 2.34 -11.26
CA ARG A 70 -10.52 3.17 -12.32
C ARG A 70 -10.34 4.66 -12.05
N MET A 71 -10.45 5.09 -10.79
CA MET A 71 -10.18 6.49 -10.43
C MET A 71 -8.70 6.83 -10.57
N ALA A 72 -7.80 5.95 -10.13
CA ALA A 72 -6.35 6.17 -10.20
C ALA A 72 -5.87 6.29 -11.65
N SER A 73 -6.34 5.44 -12.57
CA SER A 73 -6.00 5.56 -13.99
C SER A 73 -6.43 6.92 -14.56
N GLY A 74 -7.59 7.45 -14.13
CA GLY A 74 -8.05 8.78 -14.53
C GLY A 74 -7.26 9.95 -13.92
N LEU A 75 -6.50 9.71 -12.84
CA LEU A 75 -5.66 10.74 -12.19
C LEU A 75 -4.27 10.86 -12.80
N VAL A 76 -3.80 9.85 -13.55
CA VAL A 76 -2.46 9.82 -14.14
C VAL A 76 -2.55 10.18 -15.63
N PRO A 77 -2.46 11.47 -16.03
CA PRO A 77 -2.58 11.86 -17.43
C PRO A 77 -1.40 11.33 -18.24
N GLU A 78 -1.63 10.93 -19.50
CA GLU A 78 -0.59 10.35 -20.36
C GLU A 78 0.57 11.33 -20.66
N ALA A 79 0.31 12.64 -20.67
CA ALA A 79 1.30 13.70 -20.91
C ALA A 79 1.06 14.94 -20.05
N GLY A 80 2.12 15.68 -19.73
CA GLY A 80 2.07 16.98 -19.03
C GLY A 80 3.37 17.32 -18.29
N GLU A 81 3.75 18.60 -18.31
CA GLU A 81 5.01 19.10 -17.70
C GLU A 81 4.85 19.48 -16.21
N GLY A 82 3.62 19.72 -15.74
CA GLY A 82 3.33 20.14 -14.37
C GLY A 82 3.11 18.98 -13.39
N PRO A 83 3.25 19.23 -12.07
CA PRO A 83 2.94 18.23 -11.06
C PRO A 83 1.45 17.85 -11.10
N VAL A 84 1.16 16.55 -11.05
CA VAL A 84 -0.20 16.05 -10.91
C VAL A 84 -0.66 16.26 -9.47
N VAL A 85 -1.78 16.94 -9.25
CA VAL A 85 -2.33 17.20 -7.91
C VAL A 85 -3.42 16.18 -7.57
N LEU A 86 -3.15 15.33 -6.58
CA LEU A 86 -4.02 14.22 -6.20
C LEU A 86 -5.00 14.64 -5.07
N PRO A 87 -6.29 14.27 -5.16
CA PRO A 87 -7.25 14.55 -4.10
C PRO A 87 -7.02 13.59 -2.91
N TYR A 88 -6.70 14.11 -1.73
CA TYR A 88 -6.46 13.28 -0.55
C TYR A 88 -7.17 13.81 0.69
N GLY A 89 -8.19 13.10 1.15
CA GLY A 89 -9.07 13.50 2.25
C GLY A 89 -8.68 12.94 3.61
N SER A 90 -9.50 13.24 4.62
CA SER A 90 -9.35 12.69 5.99
C SER A 90 -9.80 11.24 6.11
N GLY A 91 -10.64 10.74 5.20
CA GLY A 91 -11.06 9.35 5.12
C GLY A 91 -10.03 8.50 4.37
N ALA A 92 -9.01 8.01 5.09
CA ALA A 92 -7.89 7.25 4.52
C ALA A 92 -8.33 6.03 3.68
N SER A 93 -9.50 5.47 3.98
CA SER A 93 -10.05 4.25 3.39
C SER A 93 -11.11 4.49 2.29
N THR A 94 -11.36 5.75 1.92
CA THR A 94 -12.29 6.08 0.82
C THR A 94 -11.69 5.70 -0.53
N PRO A 95 -12.51 5.33 -1.55
CA PRO A 95 -12.01 5.00 -2.89
C PRO A 95 -11.08 6.08 -3.47
N ALA A 96 -11.39 7.37 -3.28
CA ALA A 96 -10.56 8.48 -3.75
C ALA A 96 -9.18 8.52 -3.05
N CYS A 97 -9.12 8.27 -1.74
CA CYS A 97 -7.84 8.21 -1.03
C CYS A 97 -7.01 7.00 -1.45
N VAL A 98 -7.64 5.84 -1.68
CA VAL A 98 -6.96 4.65 -2.20
C VAL A 98 -6.43 4.93 -3.61
N ALA A 99 -7.25 5.51 -4.48
CA ALA A 99 -6.87 5.90 -5.84
C ALA A 99 -5.67 6.86 -5.85
N SER A 100 -5.66 7.85 -4.96
CA SER A 100 -4.53 8.77 -4.82
C SER A 100 -3.25 8.09 -4.32
N ARG A 101 -3.31 7.06 -3.47
CA ARG A 101 -2.10 6.29 -3.11
C ARG A 101 -1.56 5.52 -4.31
N ILE A 102 -2.43 4.83 -5.05
CA ILE A 102 -2.08 4.10 -6.28
C ILE A 102 -1.43 5.06 -7.29
N ALA A 103 -2.10 6.19 -7.58
CA ALA A 103 -1.60 7.19 -8.50
C ALA A 103 -0.27 7.82 -8.05
N ALA A 104 -0.12 8.16 -6.78
CA ALA A 104 1.13 8.68 -6.23
C ALA A 104 2.29 7.67 -6.40
N GLY A 105 2.03 6.38 -6.14
CA GLY A 105 3.00 5.31 -6.34
C GLY A 105 3.44 5.19 -7.81
N ARG A 106 2.47 5.14 -8.74
CA ARG A 106 2.71 5.10 -10.18
C ARG A 106 3.51 6.31 -10.68
N LEU A 107 3.08 7.52 -10.31
CA LEU A 107 3.75 8.76 -10.69
C LEU A 107 5.19 8.76 -10.19
N SER A 108 5.40 8.35 -8.94
CA SER A 108 6.75 8.26 -8.36
C SER A 108 7.62 7.22 -9.07
N ALA A 109 7.09 6.03 -9.36
CA ALA A 109 7.81 4.98 -10.08
C ALA A 109 8.18 5.42 -11.51
N ALA A 110 7.33 6.24 -12.14
CA ALA A 110 7.59 6.85 -13.44
C ALA A 110 8.48 8.11 -13.38
N GLY A 111 8.97 8.52 -12.19
CA GLY A 111 9.76 9.74 -12.02
C GLY A 111 8.98 11.03 -12.28
N ARG A 112 7.65 10.98 -12.25
CA ARG A 112 6.78 12.13 -12.52
C ARG A 112 6.48 12.91 -11.24
N PRO A 113 6.61 14.24 -11.24
CA PRO A 113 6.29 15.06 -10.09
C PRO A 113 4.79 15.01 -9.78
N TRP A 114 4.47 14.98 -8.50
CA TRP A 114 3.10 14.99 -8.01
C TRP A 114 3.00 15.72 -6.67
N ASP A 115 1.82 16.23 -6.38
CA ASP A 115 1.44 16.83 -5.10
C ASP A 115 0.06 16.29 -4.68
N ALA A 116 -0.40 16.63 -3.49
CA ALA A 116 -1.77 16.31 -3.08
C ALA A 116 -2.44 17.51 -2.40
N SER A 117 -3.77 17.55 -2.48
CA SER A 117 -4.59 18.58 -1.86
C SER A 117 -5.83 17.99 -1.20
N PHE A 118 -6.31 18.63 -0.14
CA PHE A 118 -7.61 18.27 0.43
C PHE A 118 -8.73 18.67 -0.55
N PRO A 119 -9.76 17.82 -0.80
CA PRO A 119 -10.82 18.10 -1.78
C PRO A 119 -11.66 19.35 -1.52
N ARG A 120 -11.70 19.83 -0.27
CA ARG A 120 -12.38 21.06 0.14
C ARG A 120 -11.48 21.81 1.11
N PRO A 121 -10.42 22.45 0.61
CA PRO A 121 -9.47 23.13 1.45
C PRO A 121 -10.07 24.46 1.88
N ASP A 122 -9.89 24.75 3.15
CA ASP A 122 -10.48 25.86 3.87
C ASP A 122 -9.54 27.10 3.82
N GLY A 123 -8.43 26.97 3.07
CA GLY A 123 -7.26 27.84 2.93
C GLY A 123 -6.10 27.07 2.24
N PRO A 124 -4.88 27.65 2.12
CA PRO A 124 -3.74 26.94 1.55
C PRO A 124 -3.39 25.71 2.39
N ASP A 125 -3.15 24.58 1.72
CA ASP A 125 -2.88 23.31 2.39
C ASP A 125 -1.45 23.18 2.93
N CYS A 126 -0.51 23.98 2.40
CA CYS A 126 0.90 23.98 2.81
C CYS A 126 1.54 22.58 2.79
N GLY A 127 1.12 21.74 1.83
CA GLY A 127 1.63 20.38 1.63
C GLY A 127 1.12 19.33 2.63
N LYS A 128 0.16 19.66 3.50
CA LYS A 128 -0.32 18.72 4.53
C LYS A 128 -1.02 17.50 3.94
N ALA A 129 -1.78 17.63 2.87
CA ALA A 129 -2.42 16.51 2.20
C ALA A 129 -1.37 15.55 1.62
N ARG A 130 -0.29 16.08 1.02
CA ARG A 130 0.84 15.29 0.52
C ARG A 130 1.57 14.58 1.67
N PHE A 131 1.88 15.32 2.75
CA PHE A 131 2.49 14.75 3.95
C PHE A 131 1.62 13.65 4.56
N ARG A 132 0.30 13.87 4.62
CA ARG A 132 -0.67 12.89 5.09
C ARG A 132 -0.69 11.64 4.20
N LEU A 133 -0.73 11.80 2.89
CA LEU A 133 -0.73 10.68 1.95
C LEU A 133 0.50 9.79 2.15
N MET A 134 1.69 10.40 2.18
CA MET A 134 2.94 9.66 2.38
C MET A 134 2.98 8.98 3.75
N THR A 135 2.58 9.67 4.81
CA THR A 135 2.59 9.09 6.17
C THR A 135 1.52 8.02 6.38
N ASP A 136 0.37 8.10 5.71
CA ASP A 136 -0.66 7.06 5.74
C ASP A 136 -0.16 5.80 5.01
N MET A 137 0.41 5.98 3.81
CA MET A 137 0.97 4.90 2.99
C MET A 137 2.13 4.20 3.69
N LEU A 138 3.04 4.93 4.33
CA LEU A 138 4.20 4.38 5.04
C LEU A 138 3.89 3.93 6.47
N HIS A 139 2.62 3.99 6.90
CA HIS A 139 2.21 3.72 8.29
C HIS A 139 2.99 4.52 9.35
N LEU A 140 3.34 5.77 9.03
CA LEU A 140 4.05 6.72 9.90
C LEU A 140 3.10 7.63 10.69
N GLY A 141 1.81 7.31 10.74
CA GLY A 141 0.87 7.99 11.63
C GLY A 141 1.19 7.75 13.12
N GLY A 142 0.92 8.75 13.96
CA GLY A 142 0.97 8.60 15.42
C GLY A 142 2.39 8.43 15.97
N GLU A 143 2.64 7.33 16.69
CA GLU A 143 3.89 7.07 17.40
C GLU A 143 5.10 6.95 16.48
N LYS A 144 4.95 6.24 15.35
CA LYS A 144 6.07 5.98 14.45
C LYS A 144 6.58 7.27 13.81
N GLY A 145 5.68 8.12 13.33
CA GLY A 145 6.04 9.45 12.85
C GLY A 145 6.61 10.31 13.97
N SER A 146 6.07 10.25 15.18
CA SER A 146 6.57 11.00 16.34
C SER A 146 8.05 10.70 16.60
N VAL A 147 8.44 9.43 16.58
CA VAL A 147 9.85 9.01 16.70
C VAL A 147 10.68 9.47 15.50
N LEU A 148 10.20 9.22 14.27
CA LEU A 148 10.93 9.58 13.04
C LEU A 148 11.21 11.08 12.94
N PHE A 149 10.25 11.91 13.30
CA PHE A 149 10.31 13.36 13.14
C PHE A 149 10.83 14.09 14.40
N GLY A 150 11.06 13.37 15.51
CA GLY A 150 11.51 13.97 16.76
C GLY A 150 10.50 14.94 17.39
N VAL A 151 9.21 14.75 17.14
CA VAL A 151 8.12 15.61 17.66
C VAL A 151 7.04 14.78 18.34
N THR A 152 6.09 15.42 19.03
CA THR A 152 5.01 14.69 19.71
C THR A 152 4.01 14.06 18.74
N ARG A 153 3.30 13.02 19.17
CA ARG A 153 2.17 12.43 18.41
C ARG A 153 1.10 13.46 18.05
N GLN A 154 0.86 14.43 18.94
CA GLN A 154 -0.11 15.51 18.72
C GLN A 154 0.35 16.46 17.61
N THR A 155 1.64 16.75 17.53
CA THR A 155 2.24 17.52 16.44
C THR A 155 2.05 16.80 15.11
N VAL A 156 2.36 15.50 15.02
CA VAL A 156 2.15 14.70 13.80
C VAL A 156 0.67 14.65 13.41
N PHE A 157 -0.23 14.55 14.38
CA PHE A 157 -1.67 14.64 14.12
C PHE A 157 -2.07 16.00 13.53
N ALA A 158 -1.61 17.11 14.12
CA ALA A 158 -1.93 18.46 13.65
C ALA A 158 -1.37 18.74 12.24
N TRP A 159 -0.15 18.28 11.96
CA TRP A 159 0.47 18.32 10.63
C TRP A 159 -0.34 17.57 9.56
N ARG A 160 -1.05 16.50 9.94
CA ARG A 160 -1.88 15.69 9.03
C ARG A 160 -3.34 16.15 8.95
N HIS A 161 -3.74 17.16 9.72
CA HIS A 161 -5.15 17.56 9.88
C HIS A 161 -5.46 18.88 9.14
N PRO A 162 -6.45 18.89 8.21
CA PRO A 162 -6.75 20.07 7.39
C PRO A 162 -7.16 21.30 8.22
N ARG A 163 -7.82 21.08 9.36
CA ARG A 163 -8.33 22.19 10.20
C ARG A 163 -7.29 22.83 11.13
N MET A 164 -6.13 22.20 11.34
CA MET A 164 -5.12 22.69 12.29
C MET A 164 -4.12 23.63 11.59
N ARG A 165 -4.61 24.75 11.04
CA ARG A 165 -3.88 25.56 10.04
C ARG A 165 -2.52 26.08 10.51
N ASP A 166 -2.40 26.44 11.79
CA ASP A 166 -1.17 27.01 12.36
C ASP A 166 -0.04 25.98 12.56
N SER A 167 -0.31 24.71 12.29
CA SER A 167 0.66 23.62 12.46
C SER A 167 0.95 22.95 11.13
N VAL A 168 2.08 23.30 10.51
CA VAL A 168 2.54 22.72 9.24
C VAL A 168 3.76 21.82 9.46
N PRO A 169 3.93 20.74 8.67
CA PRO A 169 5.12 19.90 8.76
C PRO A 169 6.38 20.72 8.52
N SER A 170 7.41 20.47 9.32
CA SER A 170 8.71 21.13 9.13
C SER A 170 9.40 20.63 7.85
N PRO A 171 10.31 21.42 7.24
CA PRO A 171 11.11 20.97 6.09
C PRO A 171 11.84 19.64 6.38
N ALA A 172 12.47 19.52 7.55
CA ALA A 172 13.15 18.28 7.95
C ALA A 172 12.19 17.06 8.04
N ALA A 173 10.93 17.26 8.45
CA ALA A 173 9.95 16.19 8.45
C ALA A 173 9.52 15.79 7.03
N PHE A 174 9.41 16.76 6.11
CA PHE A 174 9.18 16.50 4.68
C PHE A 174 10.34 15.74 4.05
N ASP A 175 11.58 16.12 4.34
CA ASP A 175 12.77 15.44 3.84
C ASP A 175 12.80 13.99 4.34
N ALA A 176 12.60 13.78 5.65
CA ALA A 176 12.61 12.44 6.25
C ALA A 176 11.52 11.50 5.68
N VAL A 177 10.29 12.00 5.48
CA VAL A 177 9.24 11.19 4.86
C VAL A 177 9.49 11.00 3.36
N GLY A 178 10.09 11.98 2.68
CA GLY A 178 10.45 11.93 1.26
C GLY A 178 11.55 10.91 0.96
N GLU A 179 12.54 10.79 1.84
CA GLU A 179 13.58 9.75 1.76
C GLU A 179 12.96 8.36 1.92
N ARG A 180 12.09 8.16 2.91
CA ARG A 180 11.38 6.88 3.14
C ARG A 180 10.47 6.52 1.98
N TRP A 181 9.75 7.50 1.43
CA TRP A 181 8.93 7.33 0.22
C TRP A 181 9.78 6.89 -0.97
N SER A 182 10.86 7.61 -1.26
CA SER A 182 11.77 7.30 -2.37
C SER A 182 12.37 5.90 -2.25
N ALA A 183 12.81 5.51 -1.04
CA ALA A 183 13.31 4.17 -0.77
C ALA A 183 12.24 3.09 -1.01
N MET A 184 11.01 3.32 -0.53
CA MET A 184 9.90 2.39 -0.75
C MET A 184 9.57 2.24 -2.24
N VAL A 185 9.58 3.33 -3.01
CA VAL A 185 9.30 3.30 -4.46
C VAL A 185 10.40 2.57 -5.21
N ALA A 186 11.67 2.89 -4.92
CA ALA A 186 12.80 2.22 -5.54
C ALA A 186 12.76 0.70 -5.31
N ARG A 187 12.47 0.29 -4.07
CA ARG A 187 12.34 -1.12 -3.71
C ARG A 187 11.15 -1.80 -4.41
N ALA A 188 10.00 -1.13 -4.49
CA ALA A 188 8.84 -1.65 -5.22
C ALA A 188 9.13 -1.86 -6.72
N SER A 189 9.79 -0.90 -7.35
CA SER A 189 10.21 -0.99 -8.76
C SER A 189 11.21 -2.11 -9.00
N GLU A 190 12.17 -2.30 -8.08
CA GLU A 190 13.14 -3.40 -8.12
C GLU A 190 12.43 -4.76 -8.03
N LEU A 191 11.53 -4.92 -7.05
CA LEU A 191 10.72 -6.14 -6.88
C LEU A 191 9.90 -6.44 -8.14
N ALA A 192 9.15 -5.46 -8.65
CA ALA A 192 8.34 -5.63 -9.86
C ALA A 192 9.20 -5.99 -11.08
N GLY A 193 10.35 -5.34 -11.25
CA GLY A 193 11.30 -5.64 -12.33
C GLY A 193 11.85 -7.07 -12.26
N MET A 194 12.26 -7.51 -11.07
CA MET A 194 12.74 -8.90 -10.86
C MET A 194 11.65 -9.93 -11.17
N MET A 195 10.42 -9.70 -10.70
CA MET A 195 9.30 -10.62 -10.91
C MET A 195 8.84 -10.66 -12.37
N SER A 196 8.81 -9.52 -13.07
CA SER A 196 8.54 -9.48 -14.50
C SER A 196 9.61 -10.22 -15.30
N ALA A 197 10.89 -9.99 -15.01
CA ALA A 197 11.99 -10.70 -15.68
C ALA A 197 11.96 -12.21 -15.43
N ALA A 198 11.47 -12.66 -14.26
CA ALA A 198 11.26 -14.08 -13.99
C ALA A 198 10.07 -14.64 -14.79
N ALA A 199 8.97 -13.90 -14.88
CA ALA A 199 7.80 -14.28 -15.67
C ALA A 199 8.12 -14.39 -17.17
N ASP A 200 8.91 -13.45 -17.70
CA ASP A 200 9.34 -13.44 -19.11
C ASP A 200 10.27 -14.63 -19.42
N ARG A 201 11.18 -14.98 -18.51
CA ARG A 201 12.00 -16.19 -18.61
C ARG A 201 11.16 -17.46 -18.61
N ALA A 202 10.18 -17.57 -17.72
CA ALA A 202 9.26 -18.71 -17.69
C ALA A 202 8.47 -18.85 -19.01
N ALA A 203 8.05 -17.73 -19.59
CA ALA A 203 7.36 -17.70 -20.88
C ALA A 203 8.27 -18.13 -22.04
N ALA A 204 9.53 -17.69 -22.06
CA ALA A 204 10.53 -18.12 -23.04
C ALA A 204 10.79 -19.63 -22.99
N ASP A 205 10.66 -20.24 -21.81
CA ASP A 205 10.74 -21.69 -21.60
C ASP A 205 9.42 -22.44 -21.92
N GLY A 206 8.42 -21.77 -22.51
CA GLY A 206 7.13 -22.37 -22.87
C GLY A 206 6.16 -22.57 -21.70
N ARG A 207 6.43 -21.97 -20.52
CA ARG A 207 5.54 -22.02 -19.35
C ARG A 207 4.59 -20.82 -19.34
N ARG A 208 3.58 -20.84 -18.47
CA ARG A 208 2.68 -19.68 -18.27
C ARG A 208 3.51 -18.49 -17.78
N ARG A 209 3.35 -17.33 -18.43
CA ARG A 209 3.92 -16.04 -17.99
C ARG A 209 3.24 -15.62 -16.69
N MET A 210 3.88 -15.90 -15.55
CA MET A 210 3.33 -15.63 -14.24
C MET A 210 4.44 -15.12 -13.32
N ALA A 211 4.16 -14.01 -12.63
CA ALA A 211 5.07 -13.46 -11.64
C ALA A 211 5.20 -14.44 -10.46
N PRO A 212 6.41 -14.69 -9.95
CA PRO A 212 6.57 -15.38 -8.67
C PRO A 212 5.84 -14.63 -7.54
N PRO A 213 5.41 -15.32 -6.47
CA PRO A 213 4.75 -14.66 -5.36
C PRO A 213 5.64 -13.64 -4.66
N LEU A 214 5.05 -12.52 -4.24
CA LEU A 214 5.71 -11.53 -3.40
C LEU A 214 5.65 -11.98 -1.93
N THR A 215 6.78 -11.85 -1.23
CA THR A 215 6.87 -12.17 0.20
C THR A 215 6.33 -11.02 1.05
N PHE A 216 5.47 -11.31 2.02
CA PHE A 216 4.86 -10.33 2.91
C PHE A 216 5.01 -10.74 4.37
N TYR A 217 5.35 -9.80 5.24
CA TYR A 217 5.72 -10.09 6.62
C TYR A 217 4.53 -9.85 7.55
N ARG A 218 4.10 -10.89 8.26
CA ARG A 218 2.94 -10.77 9.14
C ARG A 218 3.33 -10.06 10.44
N LEU A 219 4.49 -10.39 11.00
CA LEU A 219 5.03 -9.83 12.23
C LEU A 219 6.49 -9.39 12.05
N ARG A 220 6.93 -8.51 12.97
CA ARG A 220 8.35 -8.18 13.16
C ARG A 220 9.23 -9.44 13.29
N SER A 221 8.78 -10.45 14.04
CA SER A 221 9.53 -11.70 14.23
C SER A 221 9.76 -12.46 12.92
N ASP A 222 8.81 -12.39 11.98
CA ASP A 222 8.92 -13.07 10.69
C ASP A 222 10.06 -12.43 9.88
N TRP A 223 10.20 -11.11 9.94
CA TRP A 223 11.33 -10.40 9.36
C TRP A 223 12.64 -10.74 10.05
N GLU A 224 12.65 -10.68 11.38
CA GLU A 224 13.87 -10.91 12.16
C GLU A 224 14.47 -12.30 11.96
N ALA A 225 13.63 -13.30 11.67
CA ALA A 225 14.07 -14.66 11.35
C ALA A 225 14.91 -14.74 10.06
N TRP A 226 14.66 -13.87 9.08
CA TRP A 226 15.34 -13.89 7.78
C TRP A 226 16.43 -12.82 7.64
N HIS A 227 16.25 -11.67 8.30
CA HIS A 227 17.09 -10.47 8.09
C HIS A 227 17.86 -10.03 9.33
N GLY A 228 17.65 -10.65 10.49
CA GLY A 228 18.20 -10.20 11.77
C GLY A 228 17.40 -9.04 12.39
N PRO A 229 17.92 -8.41 13.47
CA PRO A 229 17.16 -7.45 14.27
C PRO A 229 16.49 -6.34 13.45
N ASP A 230 15.19 -6.14 13.68
CA ASP A 230 14.39 -5.17 12.92
C ASP A 230 14.60 -3.73 13.42
N ASP A 231 14.94 -2.85 12.49
CA ASP A 231 15.01 -1.39 12.65
C ASP A 231 13.76 -0.67 12.10
N GLY A 232 12.70 -1.41 11.79
CA GLY A 232 11.48 -0.93 11.13
C GLY A 232 11.42 -1.30 9.63
N GLY A 233 12.35 -2.12 9.15
CA GLY A 233 12.44 -2.61 7.78
C GLY A 233 11.21 -3.36 7.30
N TRP A 234 10.61 -4.23 8.13
CA TRP A 234 9.54 -5.13 7.64
C TRP A 234 8.28 -4.41 7.14
N ARG A 235 7.80 -3.39 7.86
CA ARG A 235 6.64 -2.62 7.39
C ARG A 235 6.96 -1.78 6.15
N SER A 236 8.20 -1.32 6.05
CA SER A 236 8.66 -0.58 4.88
C SER A 236 8.69 -1.50 3.65
N GLU A 237 9.15 -2.74 3.84
CA GLU A 237 9.10 -3.78 2.79
C GLU A 237 7.67 -4.12 2.40
N ASP A 238 6.75 -4.33 3.35
CA ASP A 238 5.33 -4.60 3.04
C ASP A 238 4.68 -3.45 2.26
N CYS A 239 5.07 -2.19 2.54
CA CYS A 239 4.66 -1.03 1.74
C CYS A 239 5.19 -1.11 0.30
N SER A 240 6.44 -1.53 0.12
CA SER A 240 7.01 -1.77 -1.22
C SER A 240 6.34 -2.94 -1.94
N VAL A 241 5.95 -4.00 -1.22
CA VAL A 241 5.32 -5.20 -1.79
C VAL A 241 3.98 -4.88 -2.42
N TRP A 242 3.10 -4.14 -1.72
CA TRP A 242 1.80 -3.83 -2.34
C TRP A 242 1.96 -2.87 -3.53
N LEU A 243 2.89 -1.92 -3.48
CA LEU A 243 3.17 -1.08 -4.66
C LEU A 243 3.75 -1.93 -5.80
N ALA A 244 4.64 -2.88 -5.52
CA ALA A 244 5.15 -3.81 -6.52
C ALA A 244 4.02 -4.64 -7.15
N ALA A 245 3.02 -5.05 -6.37
CA ALA A 245 1.84 -5.73 -6.89
C ALA A 245 1.07 -4.84 -7.88
N VAL A 246 0.86 -3.55 -7.56
CA VAL A 246 0.25 -2.57 -8.48
C VAL A 246 1.08 -2.44 -9.77
N LEU A 247 2.39 -2.29 -9.66
CA LEU A 247 3.27 -2.16 -10.83
C LEU A 247 3.27 -3.43 -11.70
N LEU A 248 3.21 -4.62 -11.09
CA LEU A 248 3.07 -5.88 -11.83
C LEU A 248 1.73 -5.97 -12.55
N HIS A 249 0.66 -5.52 -11.91
CA HIS A 249 -0.66 -5.43 -12.53
C HIS A 249 -0.64 -4.51 -13.76
N ASP A 250 0.03 -3.36 -13.68
CA ASP A 250 0.22 -2.43 -14.80
C ASP A 250 1.02 -3.07 -15.96
N MET A 251 1.90 -4.03 -15.67
CA MET A 251 2.65 -4.83 -16.65
C MET A 251 1.85 -6.01 -17.22
N GLY A 252 0.57 -6.13 -16.87
CA GLY A 252 -0.31 -7.24 -17.29
C GLY A 252 0.04 -8.58 -16.63
N LEU A 253 0.70 -8.55 -15.47
CA LEU A 253 0.99 -9.74 -14.67
C LEU A 253 -0.02 -9.85 -13.53
N GLU A 254 -0.36 -11.08 -13.15
CA GLU A 254 -1.23 -11.37 -12.02
C GLU A 254 -0.36 -11.56 -10.76
N PRO A 255 -0.23 -10.55 -9.87
CA PRO A 255 0.53 -10.72 -8.63
C PRO A 255 -0.19 -11.67 -7.66
N SER A 256 0.59 -12.26 -6.78
CA SER A 256 0.11 -13.01 -5.61
C SER A 256 1.06 -12.77 -4.46
N VAL A 257 0.56 -12.92 -3.24
CA VAL A 257 1.33 -12.69 -2.02
C VAL A 257 1.34 -13.94 -1.14
N VAL A 258 2.48 -14.21 -0.53
CA VAL A 258 2.67 -15.27 0.46
C VAL A 258 3.26 -14.70 1.74
N TYR A 259 2.88 -15.26 2.89
CA TYR A 259 3.53 -14.87 4.14
C TYR A 259 4.96 -15.40 4.20
N ALA A 260 5.87 -14.59 4.75
CA ALA A 260 7.20 -15.03 5.15
C ALA A 260 7.09 -16.00 6.33
N GLU A 261 6.89 -17.29 6.07
CA GLU A 261 6.90 -18.30 7.12
C GLU A 261 8.34 -18.61 7.53
N ALA A 262 8.65 -18.45 8.82
CA ALA A 262 9.97 -18.74 9.38
C ALA A 262 10.17 -20.23 9.70
N ASP A 263 9.14 -21.07 9.59
CA ASP A 263 9.21 -22.50 9.95
C ASP A 263 8.64 -23.42 8.84
N PRO A 264 9.51 -24.04 8.01
CA PRO A 264 9.12 -24.97 6.97
C PRO A 264 8.57 -26.31 7.50
N VAL A 265 8.75 -26.63 8.80
CA VAL A 265 8.47 -27.96 9.36
C VAL A 265 6.97 -28.22 9.53
N ALA A 266 6.12 -27.19 9.44
CA ALA A 266 4.66 -27.34 9.52
C ALA A 266 3.98 -27.68 8.17
N MET A 267 4.73 -27.84 7.07
CA MET A 267 4.19 -28.14 5.74
C MET A 267 4.23 -29.62 5.33
N PHE A 268 4.67 -30.53 6.20
CA PHE A 268 4.65 -31.99 5.95
C PHE A 268 4.03 -32.78 7.11
#